data_AF-A0A392UJI6-F1
#
_entry.id   AF-A0A392UJI6-F1
#
_cell.length_a   1.000
_cell.length_b   1.000
_cell.length_c   1.000
_cell.angle_alpha   90.00
_cell.angle_beta   90.00
_cell.angle_gamma   90.00
#
_symmetry.space_group_name_H-M   'P 1'
#
loop_
_entity.id
_entity.type
_entity.pdbx_description
1 polymer ?
#
loop_
_entity_poly.entity_id
_entity_poly.type
_entity_poly.pdbx_seq_one_letter_code
_entity_poly.pdbx_strand_id
1 'polypeptide(L)' 'MQMFTQGLRPQTRMILDASAGGSLKNLDETQARELIESMAHNEYHAQNDRGAKKKGGVLELDTQNA' A
#
# COMPACT_ATOMS: atom_id res chain seq x y z
N MET A 1 -10.02 8.47 -13.62
CA MET A 1 -9.79 7.71 -12.37
C MET A 1 -11.03 7.45 -11.49
N GLN A 2 -12.17 8.16 -11.64
CA GLN A 2 -13.30 7.98 -10.70
C GLN A 2 -13.82 6.54 -10.64
N MET A 3 -14.09 5.91 -11.78
CA MET A 3 -14.61 4.53 -11.81
C MET A 3 -13.62 3.50 -11.24
N PHE A 4 -12.32 3.67 -11.52
CA PHE A 4 -11.26 2.78 -11.03
C PHE A 4 -11.21 2.73 -9.50
N THR A 5 -11.14 3.89 -8.85
CA THR A 5 -11.02 3.96 -7.37
C THR A 5 -12.29 3.59 -6.62
N GLN A 6 -13.48 3.72 -7.24
CA GLN A 6 -14.76 3.33 -6.63
C GLN A 6 -14.99 1.81 -6.64
N GLY A 7 -14.40 1.09 -7.61
CA GLY A 7 -14.49 -0.37 -7.67
C GLY A 7 -13.55 -1.11 -6.72
N LEU A 8 -12.61 -0.40 -6.09
CA LEU A 8 -11.65 -0.98 -5.16
C LEU A 8 -12.29 -1.30 -3.81
N ARG A 9 -11.84 -2.40 -3.19
CA ARG A 9 -12.17 -2.70 -1.80
C ARG A 9 -11.72 -1.54 -0.90
N PRO A 10 -12.46 -1.20 0.18
CA PRO A 10 -12.14 -0.05 1.04
C PRO A 10 -10.69 -0.05 1.54
N GLN A 11 -10.18 -1.21 1.95
CA GLN A 11 -8.80 -1.36 2.40
C GLN A 11 -7.78 -1.09 1.30
N THR A 12 -8.01 -1.60 0.08
CA THR A 12 -7.13 -1.38 -1.07
C THR A 12 -7.10 0.09 -1.45
N ARG A 13 -8.27 0.76 -1.41
CA ARG A 13 -8.36 2.20 -1.66
C ARG A 13 -7.59 3.01 -0.61
N MET A 14 -7.70 2.64 0.66
CA MET A 14 -6.97 3.31 1.74
C MET A 14 -5.46 3.17 1.59
N ILE A 15 -4.95 1.98 1.25
CA ILE A 15 -3.52 1.76 0.99
C ILE A 15 -3.07 2.59 -0.20
N LEU A 16 -3.85 2.58 -1.29
CA LEU A 16 -3.56 3.37 -2.49
C LEU A 16 -3.49 4.87 -2.19
N ASP A 17 -4.44 5.41 -1.44
CA ASP A 17 -4.45 6.82 -1.05
C ASP A 17 -3.26 7.14 -0.11
N ALA A 18 -2.91 6.26 0.82
CA ALA A 18 -1.73 6.45 1.68
C ALA A 18 -0.43 6.44 0.86
N SER A 19 -0.28 5.52 -0.10
CA SER A 19 0.88 5.42 -0.98
C SER A 19 0.98 6.61 -1.96
N ALA A 20 -0.15 7.21 -2.32
CA ALA A 20 -0.21 8.44 -3.10
C ALA A 20 0.04 9.72 -2.28
N GLY A 21 0.18 9.64 -0.94
CA GLY A 21 0.28 10.80 -0.06
C GLY A 21 -1.01 11.61 0.05
N GLY A 22 -2.15 11.01 -0.28
CA GLY A 22 -3.44 11.67 -0.41
C GLY A 22 -4.33 10.96 -1.45
N SER A 23 -5.35 11.63 -1.96
CA SER A 23 -6.20 11.01 -2.99
C SER A 23 -5.41 10.81 -4.28
N LEU A 24 -5.45 9.61 -4.86
CA LEU A 24 -4.84 9.32 -6.18
C LEU A 24 -5.29 10.29 -7.28
N LYS A 25 -6.50 10.88 -7.14
CA LYS A 25 -7.03 11.89 -8.08
C LYS A 25 -6.21 13.19 -8.12
N ASN A 26 -5.32 13.41 -7.17
CA ASN A 26 -4.50 14.61 -7.06
C ASN A 26 -3.14 14.45 -7.77
N LEU A 27 -2.78 13.24 -8.17
CA LEU A 27 -1.57 12.97 -8.95
C LEU A 27 -1.81 13.20 -10.43
N ASP A 28 -0.76 13.57 -11.15
CA ASP A 28 -0.80 13.54 -12.62
C ASP A 28 -0.82 12.09 -13.13
N GLU A 29 -1.08 11.92 -14.43
CA GLU A 29 -1.22 10.60 -15.05
C GLU A 29 0.06 9.76 -14.93
N THR A 30 1.22 10.38 -15.12
CA THR A 30 2.53 9.71 -15.06
C THR A 30 2.79 9.24 -13.64
N GLN A 31 2.61 10.12 -12.65
CA GLN A 31 2.78 9.80 -11.24
C GLN A 31 1.83 8.69 -10.78
N ALA A 32 0.56 8.75 -11.19
CA ALA A 32 -0.40 7.71 -10.87
C ALA A 32 -0.02 6.36 -11.50
N ARG A 33 0.50 6.37 -12.73
CA ARG A 33 0.94 5.16 -13.42
C ARG A 33 2.16 4.52 -12.74
N GLU A 34 3.19 5.32 -12.45
CA GLU A 34 4.40 4.86 -11.77
C GLU A 34 4.07 4.28 -10.38
N LEU A 35 3.17 4.93 -9.65
CA LEU A 35 2.71 4.43 -8.35
C LEU A 35 2.06 3.05 -8.47
N ILE A 36 1.11 2.88 -9.40
CA ILE A 36 0.43 1.60 -9.60
C ILE A 36 1.41 0.52 -10.04
N GLU A 37 2.36 0.83 -10.91
CA GLU A 37 3.39 -0.10 -11.38
C GLU A 37 4.33 -0.50 -10.23
N SER A 38 4.76 0.46 -9.41
CA SER A 38 5.54 0.21 -8.19
C SER A 38 4.79 -0.66 -7.19
N MET A 39 3.49 -0.41 -6.98
CA MET A 39 2.65 -1.22 -6.09
C MET A 39 2.46 -2.64 -6.62
N ALA A 40 2.25 -2.81 -7.92
CA ALA A 40 2.15 -4.13 -8.54
C ALA A 40 3.46 -4.91 -8.44
N HIS A 41 4.60 -4.22 -8.52
CA HIS A 41 5.92 -4.82 -8.33
C HIS A 41 6.20 -5.18 -6.86
N ASN A 42 5.78 -4.32 -5.91
CA ASN A 42 5.98 -4.52 -4.48
C ASN A 42 4.99 -5.50 -3.83
N GLU A 43 3.76 -5.67 -4.35
CA GLU A 43 2.80 -6.67 -3.83
C GLU A 43 3.34 -8.11 -3.95
N TYR A 44 4.19 -8.37 -4.94
CA TYR A 44 4.90 -9.63 -5.08
C TYR A 44 5.88 -9.88 -3.92
N HIS A 45 6.44 -8.82 -3.34
CA HIS A 45 7.31 -8.89 -2.18
C HIS A 45 6.54 -8.95 -0.86
N ALA A 46 5.44 -8.22 -0.68
CA ALA A 46 4.65 -8.27 0.56
C ALA A 46 3.99 -9.65 0.81
N GLN A 47 3.70 -10.41 -0.26
CA GLN A 47 3.28 -11.80 -0.13
C GLN A 47 4.42 -12.74 0.29
N ASN A 48 5.67 -12.43 -0.08
CA ASN A 48 6.87 -13.17 0.30
C ASN A 48 7.45 -12.76 1.66
N ASP A 49 7.27 -11.49 2.06
CA ASP A 49 7.69 -10.93 3.37
C ASP A 49 6.69 -11.23 4.49
N ARG A 50 5.51 -11.76 4.14
CA ARG A 50 4.72 -12.61 5.05
C ARG A 50 5.43 -13.96 5.29
N GLY A 51 6.74 -13.91 5.53
CA GLY A 51 7.50 -14.99 6.14
C GLY A 51 6.86 -15.31 7.49
N ALA A 52 6.36 -16.54 7.61
CA ALA A 52 5.71 -17.14 8.77
C ALA A 52 4.58 -16.31 9.41
N LYS A 53 3.40 -16.90 9.48
CA LYS A 53 2.27 -16.39 10.27
C LYS A 53 2.72 -16.28 11.74
N LYS A 54 3.25 -15.13 12.17
CA LYS A 54 3.44 -14.85 13.60
C LYS A 54 2.03 -14.79 14.19
N LYS A 55 1.77 -15.70 15.13
CA LYS A 55 0.50 -15.82 15.86
C LYS A 55 0.11 -14.44 16.37
N GLY A 56 -1.16 -14.06 16.19
CA GLY A 56 -1.65 -12.74 16.54
C GLY A 56 -1.32 -12.38 17.99
N GLY A 57 -0.77 -11.18 18.19
CA GLY A 57 -0.58 -10.60 19.53
C GLY A 57 0.76 -9.95 19.82
N VAL A 58 1.78 -10.03 18.95
CA VAL A 58 3.09 -9.43 19.24
C VAL A 58 3.52 -8.49 18.12
N LEU A 59 3.36 -7.19 18.38
CA LEU A 59 4.08 -6.13 17.68
C LEU A 59 5.38 -5.90 18.45
N GLU A 60 6.48 -6.51 18.02
CA GLU A 60 7.80 -6.22 18.58
C GLU A 60 8.22 -4.84 18.07
N LEU A 61 7.98 -3.80 18.89
CA LEU A 61 8.54 -2.47 18.67
C LEU A 61 10.00 -2.51 19.12
N ASP A 62 10.94 -2.52 18.18
CA ASP A 62 12.34 -2.26 18.49
C ASP A 62 12.46 -0.76 18.83
N THR A 63 12.43 -0.45 20.12
CA THR A 63 12.80 0.87 20.61
C THR A 63 14.32 0.92 20.71
N GLN A 64 15.01 1.11 19.58
CA GLN A 64 16.35 1.69 19.63
C GLN A 64 16.22 3.17 20.01
N ASN A 65 16.26 3.32 21.33
CA ASN A 65 16.35 4.52 22.11
C ASN A 65 17.68 5.26 21.88
N ALA A 66 17.56 6.59 21.85
CA ALA A 66 18.58 7.65 21.97
C ALA A 66 19.22 8.21 20.69
#